data_AF-A0A1N7JUP2-F1
#
_entry.id   AF-A0A1N7JUP2-F1
#
_cell.length_a   1.000
_cell.length_b   1.000
_cell.length_c   1.000
_cell.angle_alpha   90.00
_cell.angle_beta   90.00
_cell.angle_gamma   90.00
#
_symmetry.space_group_name_H-M   'P 1'
#
loop_
_entity.id
_entity.type
_entity.pdbx_description
1 polymer ?
#
loop_
_entity_poly.entity_id
_entity_poly.type
_entity_poly.pdbx_seq_one_letter_code
_entity_poly.pdbx_strand_id
1 'polypeptide(L)'
;MKLQNDINDKELDIFFAELRSQDNHIPIPAFNLPKKNATKIWKLLPIGIAASLLLGFWIWNHGEIETPLYQDLIIISLVEDENQEQRFVIEQTSSMDVWESPTASLLDTY
;
A
#
# COMPACT_ATOMS: atom_id res chain seq x y z
N MET A 1 -34.99 -10.97 70.29
CA MET A 1 -34.94 -9.87 69.29
C MET A 1 -34.96 -10.50 67.89
N LYS A 2 -36.14 -10.62 67.27
CA LYS A 2 -36.32 -11.13 65.89
C LYS A 2 -37.48 -10.43 65.18
N LEU A 3 -38.47 -9.97 65.94
CA LEU A 3 -39.63 -9.22 65.45
C LEU A 3 -39.28 -7.86 64.81
N GLN A 4 -38.22 -7.18 65.27
CA GLN A 4 -37.87 -5.84 64.75
C GLN A 4 -37.35 -5.89 63.30
N ASN A 5 -36.66 -6.97 62.92
CA ASN A 5 -36.10 -7.12 61.59
C ASN A 5 -37.19 -7.46 60.56
N ASP A 6 -38.13 -8.34 60.95
CA ASP A 6 -39.25 -8.79 60.10
C ASP A 6 -40.24 -7.66 59.75
N ILE A 7 -40.46 -6.72 60.68
CA ILE A 7 -41.30 -5.54 60.45
C ILE A 7 -40.62 -4.58 59.46
N ASN A 8 -39.31 -4.38 59.59
CA ASN A 8 -38.53 -3.50 58.72
C ASN A 8 -38.42 -4.07 57.29
N ASP A 9 -38.27 -5.39 57.16
CA ASP A 9 -38.21 -6.06 55.86
C ASP A 9 -39.54 -5.93 55.10
N LYS A 10 -40.68 -6.04 55.81
CA LYS A 10 -42.01 -5.87 55.23
C LYS A 10 -42.31 -4.43 54.80
N GLU A 11 -41.85 -3.44 55.56
CA GLU A 11 -41.98 -2.03 55.19
C GLU A 11 -41.14 -1.69 53.95
N LEU A 12 -39.94 -2.26 53.85
CA LEU A 12 -39.08 -2.13 52.67
C LEU A 12 -39.72 -2.77 51.43
N ASP A 13 -40.31 -3.95 51.56
CA ASP A 13 -40.99 -4.61 50.43
C ASP A 13 -42.16 -3.76 49.89
N ILE A 14 -42.93 -3.13 50.78
CA ILE A 14 -44.02 -2.23 50.39
C ILE A 14 -43.46 -0.97 49.71
N PHE A 15 -42.41 -0.38 50.26
CA PHE A 15 -41.73 0.79 49.70
C PHE A 15 -41.21 0.53 48.27
N PHE A 16 -40.54 -0.60 48.04
CA PHE A 16 -40.03 -0.96 46.71
C PHE A 16 -41.13 -1.36 45.74
N ALA A 17 -42.23 -1.96 46.23
CA ALA A 17 -43.40 -2.25 45.40
C ALA A 17 -44.06 -0.97 44.88
N GLU A 18 -44.21 0.04 45.73
CA GLU A 18 -44.74 1.34 45.36
C GLU A 18 -43.82 2.06 44.36
N LEU A 19 -42.51 2.08 44.63
CA LEU A 19 -41.53 2.68 43.72
C LEU A 19 -41.57 2.04 42.32
N ARG A 20 -41.62 0.70 42.25
CA ARG A 20 -41.72 -0.04 40.98
C ARG A 20 -43.03 0.24 40.25
N SER A 21 -44.13 0.41 40.99
CA SER A 21 -45.42 0.76 40.40
C SER A 21 -45.36 2.13 39.72
N GLN A 22 -44.66 3.10 40.31
CA GLN A 22 -44.49 4.44 39.75
C GLN A 22 -43.56 4.42 38.52
N ASP A 23 -42.47 3.65 38.58
CA ASP A 23 -41.51 3.51 37.48
C ASP A 23 -42.14 2.89 36.22
N ASN A 24 -43.07 1.93 36.38
CA ASN A 24 -43.81 1.33 35.27
C ASN A 24 -44.71 2.31 34.49
N HIS A 25 -45.04 3.47 35.06
CA HIS A 25 -45.84 4.50 34.37
C HIS A 25 -44.97 5.49 33.61
N ILE A 26 -43.65 5.43 33.76
CA ILE A 26 -42.71 6.30 33.05
C ILE A 26 -42.45 5.69 31.66
N PRO A 27 -42.86 6.35 30.57
CA PRO A 27 -42.59 5.85 29.23
C PRO A 27 -41.08 5.89 28.98
N ILE A 28 -40.49 4.73 28.70
CA ILE A 28 -39.08 4.64 28.32
C ILE A 28 -38.91 5.41 27.00
N PRO A 29 -38.03 6.43 26.93
CA PRO A 29 -37.81 7.18 25.71
C PRO A 29 -37.28 6.24 24.63
N ALA A 30 -37.96 6.21 23.48
CA ALA A 30 -37.53 5.40 22.35
C ALA A 30 -36.19 5.94 21.82
N PHE A 31 -35.12 5.20 22.05
CA PHE A 31 -33.80 5.50 21.50
C PHE A 31 -33.81 5.11 20.01
N ASN A 32 -34.12 6.07 19.15
CA ASN A 32 -34.05 5.87 17.69
C ASN A 32 -32.58 5.84 17.25
N LEU A 33 -31.94 4.68 17.39
CA LEU A 33 -30.67 4.42 16.72
C LEU A 33 -30.94 4.47 15.20
N PRO A 34 -30.22 5.31 14.43
CA PRO A 34 -30.37 5.29 12.99
C PRO A 34 -30.05 3.88 12.50
N LYS A 35 -31.03 3.24 11.84
CA LYS A 35 -30.78 1.99 11.13
C LYS A 35 -29.62 2.26 10.17
N LYS A 36 -28.48 1.59 10.40
CA LYS A 36 -27.34 1.64 9.49
C LYS A 36 -27.78 1.02 8.17
N ASN A 37 -28.35 1.84 7.30
CA ASN A 37 -28.58 1.46 5.92
C ASN A 37 -27.20 1.26 5.33
N ALA A 38 -26.81 0.00 5.10
CA ALA A 38 -25.57 -0.31 4.41
C ALA A 38 -25.58 0.50 3.11
N THR A 39 -24.73 1.52 3.05
CA THR A 39 -24.68 2.44 1.94
C THR A 39 -24.26 1.67 0.69
N LYS A 40 -24.69 2.11 -0.50
CA LYS A 40 -24.27 1.49 -1.78
C LYS A 40 -22.75 1.30 -1.90
N ILE A 41 -21.97 2.09 -1.15
CA ILE A 41 -20.52 2.02 -1.01
C ILE A 41 -20.04 0.66 -0.48
N TRP A 42 -20.76 0.04 0.47
CA TRP A 42 -20.39 -1.27 1.02
C TRP A 42 -20.51 -2.39 -0.03
N LYS A 43 -21.37 -2.22 -1.05
CA LYS A 43 -21.48 -3.15 -2.18
C LYS A 43 -20.35 -3.00 -3.20
N LEU A 44 -19.68 -1.83 -3.23
CA LEU A 44 -18.57 -1.54 -4.14
C LEU A 44 -17.20 -1.86 -3.54
N LEU A 45 -17.12 -2.09 -2.22
CA LEU A 45 -15.90 -2.49 -1.52
C LEU A 45 -15.18 -3.70 -2.14
N PRO A 46 -15.85 -4.81 -2.51
CA PRO A 46 -15.16 -5.97 -3.10
C PRO A 46 -14.55 -5.68 -4.48
N ILE A 47 -15.13 -4.76 -5.25
CA ILE A 47 -14.60 -4.37 -6.57
C ILE A 47 -13.27 -3.61 -6.42
N GLY A 48 -13.18 -2.72 -5.42
CA GLY A 48 -11.94 -2.00 -5.11
C GLY A 48 -10.81 -2.94 -4.68
N ILE A 49 -11.13 -3.96 -3.88
CA ILE A 49 -10.16 -4.97 -3.42
C ILE A 49 -9.63 -5.80 -4.59
N ALA A 50 -10.51 -6.24 -5.50
CA ALA A 50 -10.08 -7.02 -6.67
C ALA A 50 -9.14 -6.22 -7.59
N ALA A 51 -9.43 -4.93 -7.80
CA ALA A 51 -8.58 -4.05 -8.60
C ALA A 51 -7.19 -3.82 -7.97
N SER A 52 -7.13 -3.65 -6.65
CA SER A 52 -5.83 -3.44 -5.96
C SER A 52 -4.97 -4.70 -5.97
N LEU A 53 -5.58 -5.89 -5.84
CA LEU A 53 -4.87 -7.17 -5.92
C LEU A 53 -4.32 -7.41 -7.32
N LEU A 54 -5.09 -7.09 -8.38
CA LEU A 54 -4.63 -7.19 -9.76
C LEU A 54 -3.44 -6.26 -10.03
N LEU A 55 -3.50 -5.01 -9.59
CA LEU A 55 -2.40 -4.06 -9.75
C LEU A 55 -1.15 -4.49 -8.95
N GLY A 56 -1.33 -4.94 -7.71
CA GLY A 56 -0.22 -5.43 -6.90
C GLY A 56 0.45 -6.66 -7.51
N PHE A 57 -0.35 -7.61 -8.03
CA PHE A 57 0.16 -8.77 -8.75
C PHE A 57 0.89 -8.38 -10.05
N TRP A 58 0.35 -7.41 -10.79
CA TRP A 58 0.96 -6.95 -12.04
C TRP A 58 2.34 -6.30 -11.80
N ILE A 59 2.45 -5.43 -10.79
CA ILE A 59 3.72 -4.79 -10.42
C ILE A 59 4.74 -5.85 -9.96
N TRP A 60 4.31 -6.82 -9.15
CA TRP A 60 5.19 -7.89 -8.67
C TRP A 60 5.69 -8.79 -9.81
N ASN A 61 4.84 -9.04 -10.81
CA ASN A 61 5.18 -9.94 -11.91
C ASN A 61 5.92 -9.25 -13.06
N HIS A 62 5.99 -7.92 -13.06
CA HIS A 62 6.99 -7.18 -13.82
C HIS A 62 8.32 -7.21 -13.07
N GLY A 63 8.96 -8.38 -13.10
CA GLY A 63 10.38 -8.47 -12.85
C GLY A 63 11.10 -7.47 -13.75
N GLU A 64 12.10 -6.79 -13.20
CA GLU A 64 13.02 -5.95 -13.95
C GLU A 64 13.44 -6.73 -15.19
N ILE A 65 13.10 -6.19 -16.37
CA ILE A 65 13.65 -6.71 -17.61
C ILE A 65 15.14 -6.42 -17.48
N GLU A 66 15.91 -7.45 -17.09
CA GLU A 66 17.37 -7.41 -17.15
C GLU A 66 17.72 -7.15 -18.62
N THR A 67 17.83 -5.88 -18.98
CA THR A 67 18.42 -5.48 -20.24
C THR A 67 19.83 -6.06 -20.19
N PRO A 68 20.20 -7.00 -21.09
CA PRO A 68 21.51 -7.61 -21.03
C PRO A 68 22.54 -6.48 -21.11
N LEU A 69 23.42 -6.41 -20.10
CA LEU A 69 24.54 -5.48 -20.03
C LEU A 69 25.52 -5.64 -21.20
N TYR A 70 25.39 -6.71 -21.98
CA TYR A 70 26.06 -6.95 -23.26
C TYR A 70 25.52 -6.00 -24.33
N GLN A 71 25.81 -4.73 -24.17
CA GLN A 71 25.68 -3.75 -25.24
C GLN A 71 26.91 -3.93 -26.11
N ASP A 72 26.74 -4.53 -27.29
CA ASP A 72 27.80 -4.60 -28.31
C ASP A 72 28.22 -3.16 -28.64
N LEU A 73 29.42 -2.77 -28.23
CA LEU A 73 29.98 -1.45 -28.45
C LEU A 73 30.75 -1.45 -29.77
N ILE A 74 30.42 -0.51 -30.64
CA ILE A 74 31.14 -0.24 -31.87
C ILE A 74 32.06 0.94 -31.60
N ILE A 75 33.37 0.69 -31.50
CA ILE A 75 34.38 1.74 -31.37
C ILE A 75 34.84 2.11 -32.78
N ILE A 76 34.73 3.39 -33.12
CA ILE A 76 35.21 3.95 -34.39
C ILE A 76 36.34 4.90 -34.07
N SER A 77 37.58 4.49 -34.37
CA SER A 77 38.78 5.30 -34.13
C SER A 77 39.39 5.78 -35.46
N LEU A 78 39.97 6.98 -35.44
CA LEU A 78 40.76 7.53 -36.55
C LEU A 78 42.24 7.38 -36.18
N VAL A 79 42.98 6.56 -36.94
CA VAL A 79 44.40 6.28 -36.69
C VAL A 79 45.22 6.79 -37.86
N GLU A 80 46.32 7.48 -37.58
CA GLU A 80 47.29 7.90 -38.60
C GLU A 80 48.32 6.78 -38.82
N ASP A 81 48.49 6.38 -40.08
CA ASP A 81 49.45 5.34 -40.48
C ASP A 81 50.87 5.92 -40.63
N GLU A 82 51.88 5.05 -40.75
CA GLU A 82 53.30 5.45 -40.91
C GLU A 82 53.55 6.39 -42.10
N ASN A 83 52.63 6.40 -43.08
CA ASN A 83 52.66 7.26 -44.26
C ASN A 83 51.87 8.58 -44.11
N GLN A 84 51.47 8.97 -42.89
CA GLN A 84 50.64 10.15 -42.61
C GLN A 84 49.25 10.10 -43.25
N GLU A 85 48.75 8.90 -43.55
CA GLU A 85 47.41 8.69 -44.07
C GLU A 85 46.45 8.34 -42.93
N GLN A 86 45.30 9.01 -42.89
CA GLN A 86 44.29 8.77 -41.87
C GLN A 86 43.39 7.60 -42.28
N ARG A 87 43.24 6.60 -41.41
CA ARG A 87 42.35 5.45 -41.63
C ARG A 87 41.37 5.28 -40.48
N PHE A 88 40.14 4.88 -40.82
CA PHE A 88 39.13 4.51 -39.84
C PHE A 88 39.31 3.04 -39.46
N VAL A 89 39.39 2.76 -38.16
CA VAL A 89 39.42 1.41 -37.59
C VAL A 89 38.13 1.20 -36.80
N ILE A 90 37.43 0.10 -37.08
CA ILE A 90 36.15 -0.25 -36.47
C ILE A 90 36.34 -1.54 -35.69
N GLU A 91 36.17 -1.46 -34.37
CA GLU A 91 36.31 -2.59 -33.45
C GLU A 91 34.98 -2.85 -32.75
N GLN A 92 34.61 -4.12 -32.65
CA GLN A 92 33.45 -4.58 -31.88
C GLN A 92 33.94 -5.14 -30.56
N THR A 93 33.53 -4.54 -29.45
CA THR A 93 33.93 -4.96 -28.10
C THR A 93 32.74 -5.04 -27.17
N SER A 94 32.85 -5.85 -26.12
CA SER A 94 31.83 -5.95 -25.09
C SER A 94 32.06 -4.87 -24.03
N SER A 95 30.98 -4.33 -23.46
CA SER A 95 31.03 -3.36 -22.34
C SER A 95 31.79 -3.88 -21.12
N MET A 96 31.90 -5.20 -20.99
CA MET A 96 32.62 -5.87 -19.91
C MET A 96 34.15 -5.77 -20.04
N ASP A 97 34.66 -5.51 -21.25
CA ASP A 97 36.09 -5.48 -21.57
C ASP A 97 36.69 -4.06 -21.57
N VAL A 98 35.84 -3.02 -21.43
CA VAL A 98 36.24 -1.61 -21.51
C VAL A 98 35.99 -0.91 -20.18
N TRP A 99 37.06 -0.58 -19.45
CA TRP A 99 37.00 0.12 -18.15
C TRP A 99 36.97 1.64 -18.26
N GLU A 100 37.05 2.18 -19.48
CA GLU A 100 37.09 3.62 -19.77
C GLU A 100 35.75 4.12 -20.31
N SER A 101 35.43 5.39 -20.00
CA SER A 101 34.18 6.00 -20.46
C SER A 101 34.15 6.10 -21.99
N PRO A 102 33.04 5.76 -22.67
CA PRO A 102 32.88 5.91 -24.12
C PRO A 102 33.11 7.35 -24.62
N THR A 103 33.05 8.34 -23.73
CA THR A 103 33.26 9.76 -24.05
C THR A 103 34.72 10.20 -24.00
N ALA A 104 35.64 9.34 -23.52
CA ALA A 104 37.05 9.69 -23.37
C ALA A 104 37.73 10.03 -24.71
N SER A 105 37.37 9.34 -25.79
CA SER A 105 37.89 9.61 -27.14
C SER A 105 37.38 10.93 -27.76
N LEU A 106 36.33 11.54 -27.21
CA LEU A 106 35.73 12.78 -27.77
C LEU A 106 36.35 14.05 -27.19
N LEU A 107 37.18 13.94 -26.14
CA LEU A 107 37.73 15.07 -25.39
C LEU A 107 39.21 15.32 -25.67
N ASP A 108 39.83 14.61 -26.61
CA ASP A 108 41.23 14.86 -26.97
C ASP A 108 41.32 16.10 -27.88
N THR A 109 41.18 17.27 -27.26
CA THR A 109 41.50 18.57 -27.87
C THR A 109 42.88 18.97 -27.41
N TYR A 110 43.88 18.74 -28.26
CA TYR A 110 45.20 19.37 -28.19
C TYR A 110 45.33 20.43 -29.29
#